data_AF-A0A2K4FZD3-F1
#
_entry.id   AF-A0A2K4FZD3-F1
#
_cell.length_a   1.000
_cell.length_b   1.000
_cell.length_c   1.000
_cell.angle_alpha   90.00
_cell.angle_beta   90.00
_cell.angle_gamma   90.00
#
_symmetry.space_group_name_H-M   'P 1'
#
loop_
_entity.id
_entity.type
_entity.pdbx_description
1 polymer ?
#
loop_
_entity_poly.entity_id
_entity_poly.type
_entity_poly.pdbx_seq_one_letter_code
_entity_poly.pdbx_strand_id
1 'polypeptide(L)'
;MSLMQRLGWRRGVIALAVAACIMWVAIEVQSEKEIALVIGEPWEDMRQRSSAEIDPAIAGRFWGRLPKSDARLRFIDPHYGFETPLARFFTVTFDDELVNSVSMSPQIEPLLLDDTLKVVLELQEQWR
;
A
#
# COMPACT_ATOMS: atom_id res chain seq x y z
N MET A 1 35.70 -21.68 32.51
CA MET A 1 34.27 -21.43 32.20
C MET A 1 33.64 -22.75 31.81
N SER A 2 32.62 -23.21 32.54
CA SER A 2 32.07 -24.57 32.36
C SER A 2 31.34 -24.70 31.02
N LEU A 3 31.32 -25.91 30.45
CA LEU A 3 30.63 -26.22 29.18
C LEU A 3 29.16 -25.78 29.20
N MET A 4 28.52 -25.83 30.39
CA MET A 4 27.15 -25.41 30.63
C MET A 4 26.94 -23.89 30.50
N GLN A 5 27.89 -23.06 30.93
CA GLN A 5 27.83 -21.60 30.74
C GLN A 5 27.94 -21.20 29.26
N ARG A 6 28.79 -21.89 28.48
CA ARG A 6 28.87 -21.67 27.02
C ARG A 6 27.60 -22.10 26.29
N LEU A 7 26.97 -23.19 26.73
CA LEU A 7 25.70 -23.65 26.16
C LEU A 7 24.54 -22.69 26.47
N GLY A 8 24.47 -22.19 27.72
CA GLY A 8 23.47 -21.19 28.13
C GLY A 8 23.63 -19.86 27.38
N TRP A 9 24.86 -19.38 27.19
CA TRP A 9 25.14 -18.17 26.42
C TRP A 9 24.75 -18.32 24.95
N ARG A 10 25.12 -19.44 24.31
CA ARG A 10 24.75 -19.71 22.90
C ARG A 10 23.24 -19.78 22.70
N ARG A 11 22.52 -20.43 23.63
CA ARG A 11 21.04 -20.48 23.59
C ARG A 11 20.41 -19.10 23.78
N GLY A 12 20.98 -18.27 24.67
CA GLY A 12 20.54 -16.88 24.87
C GLY A 12 20.71 -16.02 23.61
N VAL A 13 21.86 -16.13 22.94
CA VAL A 13 22.11 -15.40 21.68
C VAL A 13 21.15 -15.86 20.57
N ILE A 14 20.91 -17.16 20.44
CA ILE A 14 19.97 -17.69 19.44
C ILE A 14 18.55 -17.20 19.73
N ALA A 15 18.09 -17.25 20.98
CA ALA A 15 16.76 -16.78 21.35
C ALA A 15 16.58 -15.28 21.03
N LEU A 16 17.59 -14.46 21.30
CA LEU A 16 17.59 -13.04 20.95
C LEU A 16 17.53 -12.80 19.44
N ALA A 17 18.31 -13.56 18.66
CA ALA A 17 18.30 -13.46 17.20
C ALA A 17 16.91 -13.82 16.62
N VAL A 18 16.30 -14.90 17.13
CA VAL A 18 14.95 -15.29 16.73
C VAL A 18 13.92 -14.22 17.09
N ALA A 19 13.99 -13.66 18.31
CA ALA A 19 13.08 -12.60 18.73
C ALA A 19 13.21 -11.34 17.85
N ALA A 20 14.43 -10.96 17.49
CA ALA A 20 14.69 -9.85 16.58
C ALA A 20 14.11 -10.10 15.18
N CYS A 21 14.28 -11.31 14.62
CA CYS A 21 13.69 -11.67 13.34
C CYS A 21 12.15 -11.63 13.36
N ILE A 22 11.52 -12.16 14.42
CA ILE A 22 10.06 -12.12 14.58
C ILE A 22 9.58 -10.66 14.64
N MET A 23 10.26 -9.82 15.43
CA MET A 23 9.92 -8.41 15.55
C MET A 23 10.03 -7.69 14.21
N TRP A 24 11.09 -7.97 13.44
CA TRP A 24 11.27 -7.39 12.11
C TRP A 24 10.13 -7.78 11.15
N VAL A 25 9.79 -9.07 11.08
CA VAL A 25 8.70 -9.56 10.23
C VAL A 25 7.36 -8.95 10.66
N ALA A 26 7.12 -8.82 11.97
CA ALA A 26 5.89 -8.22 12.49
C ALA A 26 5.76 -6.75 12.08
N ILE A 27 6.85 -5.97 12.10
CA ILE A 27 6.86 -4.58 11.66
C ILE A 27 6.53 -4.50 10.16
N GLU A 28 7.17 -5.34 9.34
CA GLU A 28 6.99 -5.35 7.88
C GLU A 28 5.55 -5.71 7.47
N VAL A 29 4.92 -6.65 8.19
CA VAL A 29 3.53 -7.10 7.94
C VAL A 29 2.52 -6.05 8.36
N GLN A 30 2.78 -5.29 9.42
CA GLN A 30 1.86 -4.26 9.93
C GLN A 30 2.06 -2.89 9.27
N SER A 31 3.14 -2.71 8.51
CA SER A 31 3.41 -1.45 7.82
C SER A 31 2.38 -1.19 6.73
N GLU A 32 1.80 0.01 6.74
CA GLU A 32 0.94 0.47 5.65
C GLU A 32 1.68 0.35 4.32
N LYS A 33 1.00 -0.23 3.33
CA LYS A 33 1.57 -0.35 2.00
C LYS A 33 1.40 0.95 1.24
N GLU A 34 2.34 1.23 0.36
CA GLU A 34 2.35 2.44 -0.43
C GLU A 34 2.65 2.14 -1.89
N ILE A 35 2.05 2.96 -2.76
CA ILE A 35 2.46 3.11 -4.14
C ILE A 35 3.25 4.41 -4.23
N ALA A 36 4.55 4.30 -4.49
CA ALA A 36 5.46 5.43 -4.61
C ALA A 36 5.75 5.69 -6.09
N LEU A 37 5.27 6.81 -6.62
CA LEU A 37 5.33 7.07 -8.06
C LEU A 37 5.60 8.53 -8.46
N VAL A 38 6.07 8.68 -9.69
CA VAL A 38 6.13 9.90 -10.50
C VAL A 38 5.31 9.65 -11.77
N ILE A 39 4.52 10.64 -12.22
CA ILE A 39 3.84 10.51 -13.52
C ILE A 39 4.87 10.56 -14.66
N GLY A 40 4.74 9.64 -15.62
CA GLY A 40 5.59 9.52 -16.80
C GLY A 40 6.81 8.61 -16.60
N GLU A 41 7.03 8.05 -15.41
CA GLU A 41 8.12 7.10 -15.19
C GLU A 41 7.78 5.68 -15.69
N PRO A 42 8.79 4.82 -15.94
CA PRO A 42 8.54 3.42 -16.26
C PRO A 42 7.74 2.69 -15.17
N TRP A 43 6.72 1.94 -15.57
CA TRP A 43 5.86 1.17 -14.66
C TRP A 43 6.65 0.22 -13.75
N GLU A 44 7.71 -0.36 -14.30
CA GLU A 44 8.59 -1.28 -13.56
C GLU A 44 9.33 -0.58 -12.41
N ASP A 45 9.83 0.64 -12.65
CA ASP A 45 10.56 1.43 -11.66
C ASP A 45 9.64 1.89 -10.52
N MET A 46 8.38 2.18 -10.84
CA MET A 46 7.33 2.43 -9.85
C MET A 46 7.00 1.16 -9.06
N ARG A 47 6.82 0.03 -9.74
CA ARG A 47 6.46 -1.25 -9.10
C ARG A 47 7.53 -1.73 -8.14
N GLN A 48 8.81 -1.67 -8.52
CA GLN A 48 9.92 -2.15 -7.68
C GLN A 48 10.14 -1.30 -6.43
N ARG A 49 9.82 -0.01 -6.51
CA ARG A 49 9.96 0.95 -5.41
C ARG A 49 8.79 0.91 -4.44
N SER A 50 7.62 0.56 -4.93
CA SER A 50 6.38 0.49 -4.17
C SER A 50 6.37 -0.72 -3.24
N SER A 51 5.83 -0.56 -2.03
CA SER A 51 5.68 -1.67 -1.08
C SER A 51 4.37 -2.43 -1.27
N ALA A 52 3.36 -1.78 -1.86
CA ALA A 52 2.13 -2.43 -2.28
C ALA A 52 2.35 -3.25 -3.56
N GLU A 53 1.96 -4.52 -3.51
CA GLU A 53 2.03 -5.39 -4.68
C GLU A 53 1.01 -4.95 -5.74
N ILE A 54 1.48 -4.70 -6.97
CA ILE A 54 0.67 -4.32 -8.11
C ILE A 54 1.13 -5.11 -9.34
N ASP A 55 0.20 -5.59 -10.15
CA ASP A 55 0.53 -6.43 -11.30
C ASP A 55 1.39 -5.69 -12.35
N PRO A 56 2.15 -6.41 -13.19
CA PRO A 56 2.89 -5.78 -14.28
C PRO A 56 1.98 -5.10 -15.31
N ALA A 57 2.55 -4.11 -16.00
CA ALA A 57 1.91 -3.45 -17.13
C ALA A 57 1.70 -4.44 -18.29
N ILE A 58 0.81 -4.07 -19.19
CA ILE A 58 0.57 -4.79 -20.44
C ILE A 58 1.24 -3.97 -21.54
N ALA A 59 2.29 -4.54 -22.17
CA ALA A 59 3.07 -3.85 -23.19
C ALA A 59 2.20 -3.30 -24.34
N GLY A 60 2.49 -2.06 -24.76
CA GLY A 60 1.85 -1.41 -25.90
C GLY A 60 0.36 -1.07 -25.72
N ARG A 61 -0.15 -0.97 -24.48
CA ARG A 61 -1.57 -0.67 -24.21
C ARG A 61 -1.78 0.36 -23.12
N PHE A 62 -2.85 1.14 -23.29
CA PHE A 62 -3.46 1.91 -22.22
C PHE A 62 -4.34 1.00 -21.34
N TRP A 63 -4.01 0.90 -20.05
CA TRP A 63 -4.79 0.13 -19.08
C TRP A 63 -4.53 0.63 -17.64
N GLY A 64 -5.11 -0.01 -16.63
CA GLY A 64 -4.81 0.27 -15.23
C GLY A 64 -4.75 -0.98 -14.36
N ARG A 65 -4.00 -0.90 -13.27
CA ARG A 65 -3.95 -1.92 -12.22
C ARG A 65 -4.36 -1.32 -10.89
N LEU A 66 -4.92 -2.18 -10.06
CA LEU A 66 -5.16 -1.89 -8.65
C LEU A 66 -4.08 -2.60 -7.84
N PRO A 67 -3.53 -1.97 -6.79
CA PRO A 67 -2.77 -2.67 -5.76
C PRO A 67 -3.60 -3.80 -5.15
N LYS A 68 -2.94 -4.88 -4.73
CA LYS A 68 -3.60 -6.06 -4.12
C LYS A 68 -4.04 -5.84 -2.67
N SER A 69 -3.62 -4.73 -2.08
CA SER A 69 -4.00 -4.29 -0.75
C SER A 69 -4.40 -2.82 -0.78
N ASP A 70 -5.09 -2.36 0.26
CA ASP A 70 -5.22 -0.93 0.52
C ASP A 70 -3.82 -0.31 0.57
N ALA A 71 -3.69 0.88 -0.01
CA ALA A 71 -2.41 1.56 -0.11
C ALA A 71 -2.60 3.08 -0.06
N ARG A 72 -1.60 3.77 0.48
CA ARG A 72 -1.50 5.23 0.33
C ARG A 72 -0.70 5.57 -0.92
N LEU A 73 -0.97 6.74 -1.51
CA LEU A 73 -0.13 7.31 -2.56
C LEU A 73 1.01 8.07 -1.91
N ARG A 74 2.25 7.75 -2.32
CA ARG A 74 3.43 8.59 -2.08
C ARG A 74 3.85 9.18 -3.42
N PHE A 75 3.32 10.36 -3.73
CA PHE A 75 3.67 11.08 -4.95
C PHE A 75 5.03 11.72 -4.77
N ILE A 76 6.04 11.22 -5.47
CA ILE A 76 7.45 11.59 -5.28
C ILE A 76 7.95 12.53 -6.38
N ASP A 77 7.07 13.41 -6.86
CA ASP A 77 7.45 14.48 -7.77
C ASP A 77 8.46 15.44 -7.10
N PRO A 78 9.54 15.87 -7.79
CA PRO A 78 10.56 16.72 -7.20
C PRO A 78 10.08 18.08 -6.70
N HIS A 79 8.95 18.61 -7.23
CA HIS A 79 8.44 19.93 -6.91
C HIS A 79 7.12 19.87 -6.13
N TYR A 80 6.29 18.88 -6.44
CA TYR A 80 4.92 18.78 -5.94
C TYR A 80 4.66 17.47 -5.16
N GLY A 81 5.70 16.87 -4.59
CA GLY A 81 5.55 15.62 -3.85
C GLY A 81 4.64 15.73 -2.63
N PHE A 82 3.82 14.70 -2.39
CA PHE A 82 2.92 14.61 -1.24
C PHE A 82 2.57 13.15 -0.92
N GLU A 83 1.99 12.95 0.27
CA GLU A 83 1.44 11.66 0.70
C GLU A 83 -0.05 11.78 0.95
N THR A 84 -0.80 10.72 0.68
CA THR A 84 -2.22 10.64 0.98
C THR A 84 -2.50 9.75 2.19
N PRO A 85 -3.69 9.87 2.80
CA PRO A 85 -4.21 8.79 3.64
C PRO A 85 -4.34 7.48 2.86
N LEU A 86 -4.48 6.38 3.61
CA LEU A 86 -4.74 5.05 3.06
C LEU A 86 -6.03 5.05 2.21
N ALA A 87 -5.98 4.46 1.02
CA ALA A 87 -7.12 4.36 0.13
C ALA A 87 -7.46 2.90 -0.18
N ARG A 88 -8.75 2.56 -0.07
CA ARG A 88 -9.28 1.25 -0.41
C ARG A 88 -9.48 1.09 -1.92
N PHE A 89 -9.97 2.14 -2.57
CA PHE A 89 -9.95 2.20 -4.03
C PHE A 89 -8.73 2.99 -4.46
N PHE A 90 -7.81 2.33 -5.13
CA PHE A 90 -6.62 2.95 -5.71
C PHE A 90 -6.31 2.24 -7.02
N THR A 91 -6.38 2.98 -8.13
CA THR A 91 -5.97 2.51 -9.46
C THR A 91 -4.85 3.41 -9.99
N VAL A 92 -3.80 2.78 -10.53
CA VAL A 92 -2.78 3.46 -11.32
C VAL A 92 -2.96 3.04 -12.78
N THR A 93 -3.04 4.01 -13.68
CA THR A 93 -3.08 3.75 -15.12
C THR A 93 -1.70 3.90 -15.73
N PHE A 94 -1.51 3.22 -16.85
CA PHE A 94 -0.32 3.33 -17.66
C PHE A 94 -0.68 3.43 -19.14
N ASP A 95 0.18 4.10 -19.90
CA ASP A 95 0.17 4.12 -21.36
C ASP A 95 1.56 3.73 -21.85
N ASP A 96 1.63 2.75 -22.75
CA ASP A 96 2.90 2.17 -23.24
C ASP A 96 3.92 1.90 -22.12
N GLU A 97 3.45 1.29 -21.03
CA GLU A 97 4.25 0.95 -19.84
C GLU A 97 4.81 2.15 -19.06
N LEU A 98 4.36 3.37 -19.33
CA LEU A 98 4.65 4.56 -18.53
C LEU A 98 3.47 4.88 -17.61
N VAL A 99 3.76 5.24 -16.36
CA VAL A 99 2.75 5.69 -15.39
C VAL A 99 2.04 6.92 -15.94
N ASN A 100 0.72 6.88 -16.09
CA ASN A 100 -0.03 7.95 -16.75
C ASN A 100 -0.91 8.74 -15.76
N SER A 101 -1.72 8.06 -14.95
CA SER A 101 -2.61 8.75 -14.01
C SER A 101 -2.97 7.90 -12.82
N VAL A 102 -3.52 8.54 -11.78
CA VAL A 102 -4.00 7.90 -10.57
C VAL A 102 -5.47 8.24 -10.37
N SER A 103 -6.26 7.24 -9.97
CA SER A 103 -7.62 7.42 -9.47
C SER A 103 -7.73 6.76 -8.10
N MET A 104 -8.21 7.49 -7.11
CA MET A 104 -8.30 7.00 -5.73
C MET A 104 -9.57 7.49 -5.04
N SER A 105 -10.07 6.66 -4.12
CA SER A 105 -11.10 7.04 -3.15
C SER A 105 -10.67 6.56 -1.76
N PRO A 106 -10.42 7.47 -0.82
CA PRO A 106 -9.98 7.15 0.55
C PRO A 106 -11.09 6.60 1.44
N GLN A 107 -12.20 6.09 0.89
CA GLN A 107 -13.28 5.51 1.68
C GLN A 107 -12.90 4.11 2.20
N ILE A 108 -12.22 4.10 3.33
CA ILE A 108 -11.77 2.88 4.02
C ILE A 108 -12.89 2.31 4.91
N GLU A 109 -13.65 3.20 5.53
CA GLU A 109 -14.76 2.86 6.41
C GLU A 109 -16.08 2.82 5.64
N PRO A 110 -16.84 1.71 5.71
CA PRO A 110 -18.17 1.68 5.14
C PRO A 110 -19.09 2.63 5.92
N LEU A 111 -19.98 3.31 5.21
CA LEU A 111 -21.07 4.06 5.84
C LEU A 111 -21.90 3.10 6.71
N LEU A 112 -22.30 3.57 7.90
CA LEU A 112 -23.26 2.84 8.71
C LEU A 112 -24.61 2.76 7.98
N LEU A 113 -25.41 1.74 8.31
CA LEU A 113 -26.70 1.54 7.65
C LEU A 113 -27.60 2.77 7.78
N ASP A 114 -27.67 3.37 8.98
CA ASP A 114 -28.48 4.55 9.24
C ASP A 114 -28.04 5.76 8.41
N ASP A 115 -26.72 5.99 8.31
CA ASP A 115 -26.15 7.06 7.49
C ASP A 115 -26.39 6.82 6.00
N THR A 116 -26.29 5.56 5.57
CA THR A 116 -26.59 5.15 4.19
C THR A 116 -28.05 5.43 3.85
N LEU A 117 -28.99 5.05 4.73
CA LEU A 117 -30.41 5.30 4.56
C LEU A 117 -30.70 6.80 4.48
N LYS A 118 -30.03 7.62 5.31
CA LYS A 118 -30.16 9.07 5.27
C LYS A 118 -29.74 9.64 3.91
N VAL A 119 -28.57 9.25 3.40
CA VAL A 119 -28.09 9.69 2.07
C VAL A 119 -29.07 9.30 0.96
N VAL A 120 -29.59 8.06 0.98
CA VAL A 120 -30.56 7.59 -0.03
C VAL A 120 -31.85 8.40 0.01
N LEU A 121 -32.38 8.70 1.20
CA LEU A 121 -33.59 9.51 1.35
C LEU A 121 -33.39 10.95 0.90
N GLU A 122 -32.24 11.56 1.22
CA GLU A 122 -31.89 12.92 0.77
C GLU A 122 -31.78 12.99 -0.76
N LEU A 123 -31.17 11.99 -1.41
CA LEU A 123 -31.11 11.91 -2.88
C LEU A 123 -32.51 11.75 -3.49
N GLN A 124 -33.37 10.94 -2.87
CA GLN A 124 -34.75 10.77 -3.32
C GLN A 124 -35.53 12.10 -3.24
N GLU A 125 -35.33 12.90 -2.19
CA GLU A 125 -35.97 14.20 -2.03
C GLU A 125 -35.52 15.22 -3.09
N GLN A 126 -34.24 15.20 -3.49
CA GLN A 126 -33.74 16.07 -4.56
C GLN A 126 -34.38 15.81 -5.93
N TRP A 127 -34.89 14.59 -6.15
CA TRP A 127 -35.49 14.19 -7.42
C TRP A 127 -37.02 14.29 -7.42
N ARG A 128 -37.62 14.80 -6.33
CA ARG A 128 -39.06 14.97 -6.17
C ARG A 128 -39.49 16.42 -6.36
#